data_AF-A0A2Z6SHY4-F1
#
_entry.id   AF-A0A2Z6SHY4-F1
#
_cell.length_a   1.000
_cell.length_b   1.000
_cell.length_c   1.000
_cell.angle_alpha   90.00
_cell.angle_beta   90.00
_cell.angle_gamma   90.00
#
_symmetry.space_group_name_H-M   'P 1'
#
loop_
_entity.id
_entity.type
_entity.pdbx_description
1 polymer ?
#
loop_
_entity_poly.entity_id
_entity_poly.type
_entity_poly.pdbx_seq_one_letter_code
_entity_poly.pdbx_strand_id
1 'polypeptide(L)'
;MNPLMALFTVNNALTAPTLTGLNLVAFAEDVHRDLTRDNKIRSRTINMHRVLRYLVSRAAEQIGGYDYQTVSDLAEQLMRVATYQDKQQYKELAIHVNRIIVRRRPSNVALH
;
A
#
# COMPACT_ATOMS: atom_id res chain seq x y z
N MET A 1 2.53 0.92 -23.03
CA MET A 1 1.10 0.88 -22.66
C MET A 1 1.01 0.18 -21.31
N ASN A 2 0.66 0.89 -20.25
CA ASN A 2 0.46 0.26 -18.93
C ASN A 2 -0.92 -0.43 -18.96
N PRO A 3 -1.00 -1.75 -18.72
CA PRO A 3 -2.29 -2.41 -18.56
C PRO A 3 -3.02 -1.73 -17.39
N LEU A 4 -4.20 -1.21 -17.71
CA LEU A 4 -5.05 -0.35 -16.90
C LEU A 4 -5.10 -0.78 -15.43
N MET A 5 -4.46 0.00 -14.55
CA MET A 5 -4.88 0.06 -13.15
C MET A 5 -6.30 0.62 -13.16
N ALA A 6 -7.31 -0.25 -13.00
CA ALA A 6 -8.66 0.24 -12.74
C ALA A 6 -8.61 1.05 -11.43
N LEU A 7 -9.18 2.25 -11.43
CA LEU A 7 -9.21 3.10 -10.24
C LEU A 7 -10.60 2.98 -9.60
N PHE A 8 -10.68 3.08 -8.28
CA PHE A 8 -11.96 3.32 -7.61
C PHE A 8 -11.97 4.71 -7.00
N THR A 9 -13.10 5.39 -7.08
CA THR A 9 -13.29 6.76 -6.58
C THR A 9 -13.99 6.77 -5.23
N VAL A 10 -13.54 7.65 -4.32
CA VAL A 10 -14.23 7.96 -3.07
C VAL A 10 -14.77 9.36 -3.10
N ASN A 11 -16.03 9.52 -2.68
CA ASN A 11 -16.74 10.80 -2.70
C ASN A 11 -16.58 11.55 -4.04
N ASN A 12 -16.53 10.80 -5.15
CA ASN A 12 -16.34 11.29 -6.52
C ASN A 12 -15.09 12.16 -6.75
N ALA A 13 -14.13 12.17 -5.82
CA ALA A 13 -12.98 13.07 -5.86
C ALA A 13 -11.64 12.34 -5.77
N LEU A 14 -11.52 11.32 -4.91
CA LEU A 14 -10.22 10.66 -4.68
C LEU A 14 -10.17 9.28 -5.34
N THR A 15 -9.29 9.12 -6.32
CA THR A 15 -9.09 7.86 -7.06
C THR A 15 -7.96 7.03 -6.47
N ALA A 16 -8.23 5.83 -5.96
CA ALA A 16 -7.19 4.91 -5.52
C ALA A 16 -7.03 3.73 -6.52
N PRO A 17 -5.81 3.18 -6.70
CA PRO A 17 -5.60 2.02 -7.55
C PRO A 17 -6.33 0.77 -7.05
N THR A 18 -7.07 0.08 -7.93
CA THR A 18 -7.46 -1.31 -7.71
C THR A 18 -6.24 -2.21 -7.79
N LEU A 19 -6.26 -3.29 -7.02
CA LEU A 19 -5.27 -4.34 -7.13
C LEU A 19 -5.73 -5.49 -8.05
N THR A 20 -6.95 -5.42 -8.56
CA THR A 20 -7.49 -6.43 -9.46
C THR A 20 -6.71 -6.51 -10.77
N GLY A 21 -6.26 -7.72 -11.10
CA GLY A 21 -5.49 -8.00 -12.32
C GLY A 21 -4.02 -7.58 -12.26
N LEU A 22 -3.54 -7.01 -11.15
CA LEU A 22 -2.14 -6.62 -11.00
C LEU A 22 -1.26 -7.81 -10.59
N ASN A 23 0.00 -7.79 -11.06
CA ASN A 23 1.04 -8.65 -10.50
C ASN A 23 1.45 -8.11 -9.12
N LEU A 24 0.87 -8.70 -8.06
CA LEU A 24 1.05 -8.26 -6.68
C LEU A 24 2.51 -8.38 -6.21
N VAL A 25 3.30 -9.30 -6.76
CA VAL A 25 4.72 -9.46 -6.40
C VAL A 25 5.53 -8.29 -6.92
N ALA A 26 5.37 -7.93 -8.20
CA ALA A 26 6.07 -6.79 -8.79
C ALA A 26 5.67 -5.48 -8.10
N PHE A 27 4.37 -5.32 -7.85
CA PHE A 27 3.85 -4.14 -7.18
C PHE A 27 4.32 -4.05 -5.71
N ALA A 28 4.53 -5.17 -5.03
CA ALA A 28 5.07 -5.19 -3.67
C ALA A 28 6.51 -4.62 -3.59
N GLU A 29 7.35 -4.86 -4.60
CA GLU A 29 8.71 -4.28 -4.67
C GLU A 29 8.66 -2.76 -4.81
N ASP A 30 7.72 -2.24 -5.61
CA ASP A 30 7.51 -0.80 -5.77
C ASP A 30 6.99 -0.16 -4.47
N VAL A 31 5.99 -0.78 -3.84
CA VAL A 31 5.47 -0.35 -2.53
C VAL A 31 6.57 -0.37 -1.47
N HIS A 32 7.38 -1.43 -1.42
CA HIS A 32 8.51 -1.52 -0.50
C HIS A 32 9.52 -0.39 -0.74
N ARG A 33 9.90 -0.16 -2.00
CA ARG A 33 10.87 0.88 -2.38
C ARG A 33 10.39 2.26 -1.97
N ASP A 34 9.12 2.59 -2.21
CA ASP A 34 8.56 3.88 -1.84
C ASP A 34 8.52 4.07 -0.32
N LEU A 35 8.12 3.03 0.43
CA LEU A 35 8.12 3.06 1.88
C LEU A 35 9.51 3.12 2.54
N THR A 36 10.57 2.83 1.78
CA THR A 36 11.97 2.83 2.25
C THR A 36 12.81 3.94 1.64
N ARG A 37 12.24 4.79 0.76
CA ARG A 37 12.94 5.83 -0.02
C ARG A 37 13.68 6.87 0.84
N ASP A 38 13.19 7.15 2.04
CA ASP A 38 13.78 8.12 2.98
C ASP A 38 14.81 7.52 3.96
N ASN A 39 15.38 6.34 3.67
CA ASN A 39 16.24 5.57 4.59
C ASN A 39 15.59 5.21 5.95
N LYS A 40 14.36 5.64 6.19
CA LYS A 40 13.53 5.16 7.29
C LYS A 40 12.95 3.83 6.85
N ILE A 41 13.70 2.75 7.07
CA ILE A 41 13.11 1.41 7.09
C ILE A 41 12.03 1.47 8.18
N ARG A 42 10.77 1.68 7.79
CA ARG A 42 9.65 1.49 8.70
C ARG A 42 9.60 -0.01 8.96
N SER A 43 10.34 -0.46 9.97
CA SER A 43 10.49 -1.87 10.36
C SER A 43 9.17 -2.54 10.73
N ARG A 44 8.08 -1.77 10.79
CA ARG A 44 6.75 -2.25 11.14
C ARG A 44 6.18 -3.04 9.98
N THR A 45 5.71 -4.24 10.30
CA THR A 45 4.89 -5.05 9.40
C THR A 45 3.74 -4.22 8.84
N ILE A 46 3.47 -4.44 7.56
CA ILE A 46 2.37 -3.85 6.83
C ILE A 46 1.17 -4.77 6.97
N ASN A 47 0.00 -4.20 7.24
CA ASN A 47 -1.28 -4.89 7.22
C ASN A 47 -2.16 -4.32 6.11
N MET A 48 -3.33 -4.94 5.87
CA MET A 48 -4.27 -4.52 4.83
C MET A 48 -4.62 -3.02 4.91
N HIS A 49 -4.83 -2.53 6.13
CA HIS A 49 -5.16 -1.12 6.36
C HIS A 49 -4.01 -0.19 5.94
N ARG A 50 -2.75 -0.56 6.25
CA ARG A 50 -1.57 0.21 5.84
C ARG A 50 -1.36 0.17 4.33
N VAL A 51 -1.67 -0.94 3.66
CA VAL A 51 -1.67 -1.03 2.19
C VAL A 51 -2.67 -0.04 1.61
N LEU A 52 -3.92 -0.09 2.07
CA LEU A 52 -4.97 0.79 1.58
C LEU A 52 -4.64 2.26 1.84
N ARG A 53 -4.16 2.59 3.04
CA ARG A 53 -3.70 3.94 3.37
C ARG A 53 -2.56 4.41 2.47
N TYR A 54 -1.59 3.54 2.16
CA TYR A 54 -0.53 3.87 1.22
C TYR A 54 -1.08 4.20 -0.18
N LEU A 55 -2.01 3.39 -0.69
CA LEU A 55 -2.65 3.63 -1.99
C LEU A 55 -3.39 4.98 -2.01
N VAL A 56 -4.12 5.29 -0.94
CA VAL A 56 -4.83 6.57 -0.76
C VAL A 56 -3.85 7.74 -0.64
N SER A 57 -2.75 7.60 0.12
CA SER A 57 -1.70 8.63 0.22
C SER A 57 -1.14 9.00 -1.15
N ARG A 58 -0.81 8.01 -1.97
CA ARG A 58 -0.23 8.22 -3.31
C ARG A 58 -1.20 8.95 -4.24
N ALA A 59 -2.49 8.65 -4.15
CA ALA A 59 -3.52 9.35 -4.88
C ALA A 59 -3.69 10.80 -4.41
N ALA A 60 -3.71 11.02 -3.09
CA ALA A 60 -3.83 12.35 -2.50
C ALA A 60 -2.64 13.27 -2.86
N GLU A 61 -1.43 12.71 -2.89
CA GLU A 61 -0.20 13.41 -3.34
C GLU A 61 -0.32 13.91 -4.78
N GLN A 62 -0.89 13.10 -5.69
CA GLN A 62 -1.02 13.45 -7.11
C GLN A 62 -1.96 14.64 -7.35
N ILE A 63 -2.93 14.86 -6.46
CA ILE A 63 -3.87 15.98 -6.54
C ILE A 63 -3.51 17.16 -5.62
N GLY A 64 -2.33 17.11 -4.98
CA GLY A 64 -1.84 18.18 -4.09
C GLY A 64 -2.57 18.30 -2.75
N GLY A 65 -3.37 17.29 -2.37
CA GLY A 65 -4.25 17.31 -1.20
C GLY A 65 -3.77 16.45 -0.03
N TYR A 66 -2.45 16.38 0.21
CA TYR A 66 -1.91 15.50 1.24
C TYR A 66 -2.18 16.04 2.65
N ASP A 67 -3.21 15.50 3.31
CA ASP A 67 -3.42 15.59 4.75
C ASP A 67 -3.47 14.18 5.37
N TYR A 68 -2.62 13.94 6.37
CA TYR A 68 -2.43 12.60 6.94
C TYR A 68 -3.69 12.09 7.66
N GLN A 69 -4.42 12.97 8.35
CA GLN A 69 -5.62 12.60 9.08
C GLN A 69 -6.74 12.22 8.10
N THR A 70 -6.99 13.06 7.11
CA THR A 70 -7.94 12.82 6.02
C THR A 70 -7.64 11.51 5.29
N VAL A 71 -6.38 11.24 4.96
CA VAL A 71 -5.98 9.97 4.30
C VAL A 71 -6.23 8.76 5.21
N SER A 72 -6.01 8.89 6.52
CA SER A 72 -6.23 7.79 7.46
C SER A 72 -7.72 7.49 7.64
N ASP A 73 -8.55 8.52 7.82
CA ASP A 73 -10.00 8.38 7.96
C ASP A 73 -10.62 7.81 6.67
N LEU A 74 -10.11 8.26 5.52
CA LEU A 74 -10.56 7.78 4.22
C LEU A 74 -10.19 6.31 3.97
N ALA A 75 -8.98 5.91 4.33
CA ALA A 75 -8.56 4.51 4.25
C ALA A 75 -9.44 3.60 5.13
N GLU A 76 -9.87 4.09 6.29
CA GLU A 76 -10.79 3.36 7.15
C GLU A 76 -12.17 3.21 6.51
N GLN A 77 -12.74 4.29 5.96
CA GLN A 77 -14.02 4.25 5.24
C GLN A 77 -13.97 3.29 4.05
N LEU A 78 -12.89 3.35 3.28
CA LEU A 78 -12.66 2.44 2.16
C LEU A 78 -12.58 0.98 2.57
N MET A 79 -11.93 0.69 3.70
CA MET A 79 -11.86 -0.67 4.22
C MET A 79 -13.25 -1.22 4.57
N ARG A 80 -14.17 -0.37 5.03
CA ARG A 80 -15.55 -0.79 5.37
C ARG A 80 -16.33 -1.19 4.12
N VAL A 81 -16.21 -0.42 3.04
CA VAL A 81 -16.96 -0.66 1.79
C VAL A 81 -16.29 -1.61 0.80
N ALA A 82 -14.98 -1.88 0.98
CA ALA A 82 -14.23 -2.79 0.11
C ALA A 82 -14.84 -4.20 0.09
N THR A 83 -14.88 -4.81 -1.10
CA THR A 83 -15.40 -6.17 -1.28
C THR A 83 -14.49 -7.19 -0.61
N TYR A 84 -15.00 -8.42 -0.43
CA TYR A 84 -14.16 -9.52 0.07
C TYR A 84 -12.93 -9.76 -0.82
N GLN A 85 -13.09 -9.69 -2.14
CA GLN A 85 -12.01 -9.87 -3.10
C GLN A 85 -10.94 -8.78 -2.97
N ASP A 86 -11.34 -7.51 -2.84
CA ASP A 86 -10.39 -6.41 -2.61
C ASP A 86 -9.60 -6.62 -1.32
N LYS A 87 -10.29 -7.02 -0.24
CA LYS A 87 -9.66 -7.31 1.04
C LYS A 87 -8.64 -8.44 0.94
N GLN A 88 -8.92 -9.49 0.17
CA GLN A 88 -7.95 -10.56 -0.08
C GLN A 88 -6.72 -10.05 -0.84
N GLN A 89 -6.90 -9.20 -1.84
CA GLN A 89 -5.78 -8.61 -2.59
C GLN A 89 -4.93 -7.68 -1.71
N TYR A 90 -5.55 -6.85 -0.86
CA TYR A 90 -4.82 -6.03 0.12
C TYR A 90 -4.02 -6.89 1.10
N LYS A 91 -4.58 -8.04 1.51
CA LYS A 91 -3.92 -8.99 2.40
C LYS A 91 -2.72 -9.64 1.73
N GLU A 92 -2.90 -10.12 0.51
CA GLU A 92 -1.85 -10.77 -0.27
C GLU A 92 -0.70 -9.80 -0.57
N LEU A 93 -1.03 -8.57 -0.99
CA LEU A 93 -0.03 -7.52 -1.18
C LEU A 93 0.74 -7.23 0.12
N ALA A 94 0.04 -7.10 1.26
CA ALA A 94 0.70 -6.90 2.56
C ALA A 94 1.67 -8.05 2.89
N ILE A 95 1.31 -9.31 2.59
CA ILE A 95 2.17 -10.47 2.75
C ILE A 95 3.42 -10.35 1.87
N HIS A 96 3.27 -10.00 0.59
CA HIS A 96 4.41 -9.84 -0.32
C HIS A 96 5.35 -8.72 0.12
N VAL A 97 4.82 -7.56 0.51
CA VAL A 97 5.67 -6.46 1.01
C VAL A 97 6.38 -6.86 2.30
N ASN A 98 5.70 -7.54 3.22
CA ASN A 98 6.32 -8.05 4.45
C ASN A 98 7.43 -9.06 4.17
N ARG A 99 7.28 -9.94 3.17
CA ARG A 99 8.34 -10.86 2.75
C ARG A 99 9.60 -10.11 2.29
N ILE A 100 9.43 -8.99 1.58
CA ILE A 100 10.56 -8.14 1.16
C ILE A 100 11.22 -7.47 2.36
N ILE A 101 10.42 -6.90 3.28
CA ILE A 101 10.92 -6.30 4.52
C ILE A 101 11.74 -7.32 5.32
N VAL A 102 11.23 -8.55 5.51
CA VAL A 102 11.93 -9.60 6.26
C VAL A 102 13.23 -10.02 5.56
N ARG A 103 13.22 -10.23 4.22
CA ARG A 103 14.41 -10.61 3.45
C ARG A 103 15.51 -9.55 3.47
N ARG A 104 15.13 -8.27 3.51
CA ARG A 104 16.05 -7.12 3.43
C ARG A 104 16.40 -6.52 4.79
N ARG A 105 15.84 -7.02 5.89
CA ARG A 105 16.36 -6.71 7.23
C ARG A 105 17.78 -7.25 7.29
N PRO A 106 18.80 -6.43 7.60
CA PRO A 106 20.12 -6.96 7.88
C PRO A 106 19.97 -7.96 9.03
N SER A 107 20.48 -9.17 8.84
CA SER A 107 20.63 -10.18 9.88
C SER A 107 21.63 -9.67 10.92
N ASN A 108 21.24 -8.67 11.72
CA ASN A 108 22.06 -8.16 12.80
C ASN A 108 21.81 -8.97 14.09
N VAL A 109 21.79 -10.30 13.94
CA VAL A 109 21.87 -11.28 15.03
C VAL A 109 22.69 -12.47 14.53
N ALA A 110 23.94 -12.21 14.16
CA ALA A 110 25.01 -13.18 14.19
C ALA A 110 26.30 -12.39 14.47
N LEU A 111 27.03 -12.80 15.52
CA LEU A 111 28.27 -12.23 16.06
C LEU A 111 28.08 -11.11 17.10
N HIS A 112 27.77 -11.46 18.35
CA HIS A 112 28.77 -11.71 19.41
C HIS A 112 28.10 -12.15 20.71
#